data_AF-A0A9P1HHM4-F1
#
_entry.id   AF-A0A9P1HHM4-F1
#
_cell.length_a   1.000
_cell.length_b   1.000
_cell.length_c   1.000
_cell.angle_alpha   90.00
_cell.angle_beta   90.00
_cell.angle_gamma   90.00
#
_symmetry.space_group_name_H-M   'P 1'
#
loop_
_entity.id
_entity.type
_entity.pdbx_description
1 polymer ?
#
loop_
_entity_poly.entity_id
_entity_poly.type
_entity_poly.pdbx_seq_one_letter_code
_entity_poly.pdbx_strand_id
1 'polypeptide(L)'
;MLSSTTVFLMNMTIMVSSITVLCISASIFDFIVMNRMYYTVPDQNILLEPEQSYWFYGVAVFSLTLSILCYFYESTPKWFRERTIQYPEISSLMHSILLSISCIGSAYCAFISAQTSNDLSKFAYNSTPRQFQLASYWYFIRFRVCSLLFGLNCVLSLSVLCILYLGIQCRYRSFAQLPQTSKKEVIMRTTLFA
;
A
#
# COMPACT_ATOMS: atom_id res chain seq x y z
N MET A 1 -22.23 9.89 0.49
CA MET A 1 -21.77 9.46 1.82
C MET A 1 -21.09 8.09 1.77
N LEU A 2 -21.74 7.01 1.33
CA LEU A 2 -21.17 5.65 1.35
C LEU A 2 -19.78 5.52 0.68
N SER A 3 -19.60 6.09 -0.53
CA SER A 3 -18.32 6.04 -1.26
C SER A 3 -17.16 6.70 -0.50
N SER A 4 -17.41 7.82 0.20
CA SER A 4 -16.38 8.55 0.94
C SER A 4 -15.92 7.79 2.19
N THR A 5 -16.85 7.16 2.93
CA THR A 5 -16.52 6.31 4.08
C THR A 5 -15.77 5.05 3.65
N THR A 6 -16.17 4.42 2.54
CA THR A 6 -15.47 3.23 2.01
C THR A 6 -14.04 3.55 1.62
N VAL A 7 -13.81 4.63 0.87
CA VAL A 7 -12.46 5.07 0.48
C VAL A 7 -11.61 5.41 1.71
N PHE A 8 -12.20 6.05 2.71
CA PHE A 8 -11.52 6.32 3.98
C PHE A 8 -11.06 5.03 4.69
N LEU A 9 -11.95 4.05 4.83
CA LEU A 9 -11.62 2.75 5.46
C LEU A 9 -10.56 1.98 4.66
N MET A 10 -10.62 2.03 3.33
CA MET A 10 -9.61 1.41 2.47
C MET A 10 -8.23 2.05 2.70
N ASN A 11 -8.13 3.38 2.69
CA ASN A 11 -6.87 4.08 2.95
C ASN A 11 -6.32 3.83 4.37
N MET A 12 -7.19 3.76 5.39
CA MET A 12 -6.77 3.39 6.74
C MET A 12 -6.22 1.96 6.80
N THR A 13 -6.86 1.03 6.08
CA THR A 13 -6.39 -0.35 6.01
C THR A 13 -5.03 -0.43 5.31
N ILE A 14 -4.86 0.28 4.18
CA ILE A 14 -3.58 0.38 3.46
C ILE A 14 -2.48 0.97 4.36
N MET A 15 -2.81 1.97 5.18
CA MET A 15 -1.87 2.57 6.12
C MET A 15 -1.38 1.54 7.16
N VAL A 16 -2.31 0.85 7.82
CA VAL A 16 -1.98 -0.16 8.86
C VAL A 16 -1.22 -1.35 8.28
N SER A 17 -1.64 -1.86 7.13
CA SER A 17 -0.93 -2.96 6.45
C SER A 17 0.46 -2.52 6.01
N SER A 18 0.64 -1.30 5.51
CA SER A 18 1.96 -0.79 5.10
C SER A 18 2.91 -0.67 6.29
N ILE A 19 2.44 -0.20 7.45
CA ILE A 19 3.22 -0.19 8.70
C ILE A 19 3.61 -1.63 9.09
N THR A 20 2.65 -2.55 9.04
CA THR A 20 2.88 -3.96 9.37
C THR A 20 3.91 -4.59 8.45
N VAL A 21 3.83 -4.32 7.15
CA VAL A 21 4.81 -4.77 6.14
C VAL A 21 6.20 -4.20 6.43
N LEU A 22 6.32 -2.92 6.83
CA LEU A 22 7.62 -2.35 7.21
C LEU A 22 8.22 -3.09 8.40
N CYS A 23 7.43 -3.38 9.44
CA CYS A 23 7.89 -4.13 10.61
C CYS A 23 8.31 -5.57 10.24
N ILE A 24 7.52 -6.26 9.41
CA ILE A 24 7.86 -7.62 8.99
C ILE A 24 9.08 -7.61 8.07
N SER A 25 9.20 -6.65 7.17
CA SER A 25 10.37 -6.50 6.30
C SER A 25 11.64 -6.24 7.11
N ALA A 26 11.57 -5.42 8.17
CA ALA A 26 12.66 -5.23 9.12
C ALA A 26 13.01 -6.50 9.89
N SER A 27 12.03 -7.34 10.18
CA SER A 27 12.28 -8.65 10.79
C SER A 27 12.89 -9.64 9.79
N ILE A 28 12.56 -9.60 8.50
CA ILE A 28 13.09 -10.53 7.48
C ILE A 28 14.50 -10.12 7.06
N PHE A 29 14.70 -8.85 6.71
CA PHE A 29 15.97 -8.32 6.21
C PHE A 29 16.83 -7.85 7.39
N ASP A 30 17.06 -8.79 8.31
CA ASP A 30 17.93 -8.59 9.46
C ASP A 30 19.41 -8.66 9.07
N PHE A 31 20.31 -8.57 10.06
CA PHE A 31 21.75 -8.64 9.83
C PHE A 31 22.18 -9.94 9.11
N ILE A 32 21.46 -11.05 9.31
CA ILE A 32 21.79 -12.36 8.73
C ILE A 32 21.55 -12.32 7.22
N VAL A 33 20.38 -11.85 6.81
CA VAL A 33 20.04 -11.73 5.39
C VAL A 33 20.89 -10.65 4.72
N MET A 34 21.03 -9.48 5.34
CA MET A 34 21.74 -8.34 4.74
C MET A 34 23.23 -8.62 4.48
N ASN A 35 23.87 -9.47 5.29
CA ASN A 35 25.25 -9.90 5.09
C ASN A 35 25.38 -11.23 4.32
N ARG A 36 24.31 -11.69 3.66
CA ARG A 36 24.30 -12.92 2.83
C ARG A 36 24.73 -14.17 3.60
N MET A 37 24.47 -14.21 4.91
CA MET A 37 24.83 -15.35 5.76
C MET A 37 23.76 -16.46 5.75
N TYR A 38 22.65 -16.25 5.03
CA TYR A 38 21.58 -17.22 4.87
C TYR A 38 21.67 -17.94 3.51
N TYR A 39 22.35 -19.09 3.49
CA TYR A 39 22.66 -19.87 2.28
C TYR A 39 22.46 -21.38 2.48
N THR A 40 22.33 -22.14 1.38
CA THR A 40 22.27 -23.61 1.41
C THR A 40 23.66 -24.24 1.54
N VAL A 41 23.77 -25.39 2.18
CA VAL A 41 24.99 -26.21 2.21
C VAL A 41 24.70 -27.51 1.44
N PRO A 42 25.61 -28.01 0.57
CA PRO A 42 26.98 -27.56 0.33
C PRO A 42 27.15 -26.42 -0.70
N ASP A 43 26.14 -26.13 -1.51
CA ASP A 43 26.29 -25.27 -2.71
C ASP A 43 26.47 -23.77 -2.41
N GLN A 44 26.35 -23.33 -1.16
CA GLN A 44 26.46 -21.93 -0.71
C GLN A 44 25.54 -20.95 -1.46
N ASN A 45 24.42 -21.45 -2.00
CA ASN A 45 23.48 -20.61 -2.72
C ASN A 45 22.73 -19.73 -1.73
N ILE A 46 22.79 -18.41 -1.93
CA ILE A 46 22.05 -17.43 -1.13
C ILE A 46 20.56 -17.66 -1.36
N LEU A 47 19.83 -17.91 -0.28
CA LEU A 47 18.38 -18.20 -0.35
C LEU A 47 17.53 -16.94 -0.37
N LEU A 48 18.06 -15.85 0.20
CA LEU A 48 17.38 -14.58 0.34
C LEU A 48 18.29 -13.47 -0.16
N GLU A 49 17.91 -12.86 -1.27
CA GLU A 49 18.67 -11.79 -1.87
C GLU A 49 18.47 -10.48 -1.09
N PRO A 50 19.54 -9.82 -0.59
CA PRO A 50 19.41 -8.58 0.17
C PRO A 50 18.78 -7.44 -0.65
N GLU A 51 18.92 -7.45 -1.97
CA GLU A 51 18.41 -6.41 -2.87
C GLU A 51 16.88 -6.35 -2.88
N GLN A 52 16.21 -7.45 -2.51
CA GLN A 52 14.74 -7.48 -2.37
C GLN A 52 14.26 -6.55 -1.25
N SER A 53 15.11 -6.22 -0.28
CA SER A 53 14.79 -5.29 0.81
C SER A 53 14.41 -3.90 0.29
N TYR A 54 15.11 -3.38 -0.72
CA TYR A 54 14.84 -2.05 -1.28
C TYR A 54 13.44 -1.96 -1.87
N TRP A 55 12.98 -3.02 -2.54
CA TRP A 55 11.63 -3.10 -3.07
C TRP A 55 10.58 -3.16 -1.97
N PHE A 56 10.79 -4.02 -0.96
CA PHE A 56 9.83 -4.21 0.12
C PHE A 56 9.66 -2.93 0.94
N TYR A 57 10.77 -2.29 1.34
CA TYR A 57 10.72 -1.00 2.04
C TYR A 57 10.19 0.11 1.15
N GLY A 58 10.69 0.23 -0.08
CA GLY A 58 10.32 1.30 -0.99
C GLY A 58 8.82 1.32 -1.28
N VAL A 59 8.25 0.17 -1.62
CA VAL A 59 6.81 0.05 -1.92
C VAL A 59 5.95 0.26 -0.67
N ALA A 60 6.39 -0.26 0.49
CA ALA A 60 5.65 -0.08 1.74
C ALA A 60 5.66 1.38 2.23
N VAL A 61 6.82 2.05 2.18
CA VAL A 61 6.92 3.49 2.48
C VAL A 61 6.09 4.30 1.50
N PHE A 62 6.17 4.01 0.20
CA PHE A 62 5.41 4.74 -0.80
C PHE A 62 3.88 4.59 -0.62
N SER A 63 3.41 3.39 -0.30
CA SER A 63 1.98 3.15 -0.05
C SER A 63 1.51 3.79 1.27
N LEU A 64 2.38 3.80 2.28
CA LEU A 64 2.16 4.49 3.54
C LEU A 64 2.05 6.00 3.34
N THR A 65 3.00 6.62 2.63
CA THR A 65 2.99 8.07 2.39
C THR A 65 1.79 8.50 1.59
N LEU A 66 1.38 7.73 0.56
CA LEU A 66 0.17 8.01 -0.20
C LEU A 66 -1.08 8.01 0.70
N SER A 67 -1.20 7.00 1.57
CA SER A 67 -2.33 6.88 2.51
C SER A 67 -2.36 8.02 3.55
N ILE A 68 -1.18 8.38 4.08
CA ILE A 68 -1.02 9.51 5.03
C ILE A 68 -1.39 10.84 4.36
N LEU A 69 -0.95 11.08 3.12
CA LEU A 69 -1.29 12.30 2.39
C LEU A 69 -2.79 12.44 2.16
N CYS A 70 -3.50 11.32 1.88
CA CYS A 70 -4.95 11.31 1.79
C CYS A 70 -5.61 11.62 3.15
N TYR A 71 -5.08 11.10 4.25
CA TYR A 71 -5.63 11.31 5.59
C TYR A 71 -5.43 12.75 6.08
N PHE A 72 -4.23 13.30 5.90
CA PHE A 72 -3.87 14.64 6.39
C PHE A 72 -4.10 15.76 5.36
N TYR A 73 -4.84 15.49 4.28
CA TYR A 73 -5.10 16.50 3.25
C TYR A 73 -5.70 17.78 3.83
N GLU A 74 -6.63 17.67 4.79
CA GLU A 74 -7.24 18.83 5.45
C GLU A 74 -6.28 19.60 6.38
N SER A 75 -5.17 18.98 6.78
CA SER A 75 -4.12 19.60 7.59
C SER A 75 -2.96 20.15 6.75
N THR A 76 -2.99 19.98 5.42
CA THR A 76 -1.93 20.48 4.53
C THR A 76 -1.91 22.02 4.47
N PRO A 77 -0.74 22.64 4.21
CA PRO A 77 -0.61 24.09 4.06
C PRO A 77 -1.62 24.68 3.07
N LYS A 78 -2.14 25.88 3.37
CA LYS A 78 -3.18 26.53 2.54
C LYS A 78 -2.79 26.65 1.07
N TRP A 79 -1.55 27.03 0.78
CA TRP A 79 -1.03 27.15 -0.59
C TRP A 79 -1.13 25.84 -1.40
N PHE A 80 -0.95 24.69 -0.74
CA PHE A 80 -1.03 23.38 -1.39
C PHE A 80 -2.47 23.07 -1.76
N ARG A 81 -3.38 23.25 -0.80
CA ARG A 81 -4.82 23.01 -0.96
C ARG A 81 -5.45 23.93 -2.01
N GLU A 82 -5.09 25.21 -2.00
CA GLU A 82 -5.53 26.19 -3.00
C GLU A 82 -5.11 25.75 -4.40
N ARG A 83 -3.88 25.22 -4.56
CA ARG A 83 -3.39 24.69 -5.83
C ARG A 83 -4.13 23.43 -6.27
N THR A 84 -4.48 22.55 -5.33
CA THR A 84 -5.29 21.35 -5.60
C THR A 84 -6.70 21.72 -6.08
N ILE A 85 -7.30 22.74 -5.46
CA ILE A 85 -8.62 23.27 -5.84
C ILE A 85 -8.57 24.00 -7.18
N GLN A 86 -7.47 24.70 -7.46
CA GLN A 86 -7.27 25.43 -8.72
C GLN A 86 -7.11 24.49 -9.92
N TYR A 87 -6.47 23.32 -9.73
CA TYR A 87 -6.22 22.35 -10.80
C TYR A 87 -6.69 20.93 -10.41
N PRO A 88 -8.01 20.72 -10.28
CA PRO A 88 -8.56 19.46 -9.76
C PRO A 88 -8.30 18.28 -10.69
N GLU A 89 -8.32 18.47 -12.01
CA GLU A 89 -8.04 17.42 -13.00
C GLU A 89 -6.58 16.95 -12.94
N ILE A 90 -5.64 17.89 -12.83
CA ILE A 90 -4.21 17.56 -12.73
C ILE A 90 -3.94 16.82 -11.42
N SER A 91 -4.51 17.27 -10.30
CA SER A 91 -4.36 16.56 -9.02
C SER A 91 -4.97 15.16 -9.06
N SER A 92 -6.14 15.01 -9.68
CA SER A 92 -6.81 13.73 -9.87
C SER A 92 -5.97 12.76 -10.70
N LEU A 93 -5.41 13.24 -11.81
CA LEU A 93 -4.52 12.48 -12.69
C LEU A 93 -3.26 12.04 -11.94
N MET A 94 -2.61 12.96 -11.22
CA MET A 94 -1.41 12.65 -10.41
C MET A 94 -1.70 11.60 -9.35
N HIS A 95 -2.79 11.74 -8.60
CA HIS A 95 -3.16 10.76 -7.58
C HIS A 95 -3.45 9.38 -8.19
N SER A 96 -4.15 9.33 -9.34
CA SER A 96 -4.42 8.08 -10.07
C SER A 96 -3.14 7.39 -10.54
N ILE A 97 -2.17 8.15 -11.06
CA ILE A 97 -0.86 7.62 -11.48
C ILE A 97 -0.09 7.07 -10.27
N LEU A 98 -0.01 7.82 -9.17
CA LEU A 98 0.67 7.38 -7.96
C LEU A 98 0.04 6.11 -7.37
N LEU A 99 -1.28 6.03 -7.37
CA LEU A 99 -2.03 4.87 -6.89
C LEU A 99 -1.81 3.65 -7.79
N SER A 100 -1.70 3.85 -9.11
CA SER A 100 -1.35 2.81 -10.08
C SER A 100 0.06 2.27 -9.84
N ILE A 101 1.04 3.15 -9.59
CA ILE A 101 2.41 2.77 -9.25
C ILE A 101 2.44 1.96 -7.95
N SER A 102 1.71 2.41 -6.91
CA SER A 102 1.59 1.68 -5.64
C SER A 102 0.98 0.29 -5.85
N CYS A 103 -0.07 0.20 -6.68
CA CYS A 103 -0.72 -1.07 -7.03
C CYS A 103 0.25 -2.04 -7.71
N ILE A 104 0.96 -1.59 -8.75
CA ILE A 104 1.92 -2.43 -9.49
C ILE A 104 3.09 -2.85 -8.58
N GLY A 105 3.66 -1.91 -7.81
CA GLY A 105 4.74 -2.21 -6.87
C GLY A 105 4.31 -3.22 -5.80
N SER A 106 3.08 -3.09 -5.29
CA SER A 106 2.51 -4.03 -4.31
C SER A 106 2.28 -5.41 -4.94
N ALA A 107 1.76 -5.49 -6.17
CA ALA A 107 1.60 -6.75 -6.88
C ALA A 107 2.95 -7.46 -7.11
N TYR A 108 3.98 -6.71 -7.52
CA TYR A 108 5.33 -7.22 -7.70
C TYR A 108 5.93 -7.77 -6.40
N CYS A 109 5.84 -7.02 -5.30
CA CYS A 109 6.33 -7.49 -4.00
C CYS A 109 5.51 -8.70 -3.48
N ALA A 110 4.20 -8.75 -3.75
CA ALA A 110 3.36 -9.90 -3.42
C ALA A 110 3.78 -11.16 -4.20
N PHE A 111 4.13 -11.00 -5.48
CA PHE A 111 4.63 -12.09 -6.32
C PHE A 111 5.99 -12.60 -5.86
N ILE A 112 6.97 -11.71 -5.65
CA ILE A 112 8.30 -12.11 -5.18
C ILE A 112 8.21 -12.78 -3.82
N SER A 113 7.49 -12.20 -2.86
CA SER A 113 7.33 -12.82 -1.54
C SER A 113 6.66 -14.21 -1.61
N ALA A 114 5.67 -14.40 -2.50
CA ALA A 114 5.08 -15.71 -2.74
C ALA A 114 6.12 -16.70 -3.30
N GLN A 115 6.88 -16.29 -4.32
CA GLN A 115 7.90 -17.11 -4.95
C GLN A 115 9.00 -17.51 -3.96
N THR A 116 9.58 -16.54 -3.24
CA THR A 116 10.59 -16.76 -2.21
C THR A 116 10.07 -17.67 -1.10
N SER A 117 8.80 -17.51 -0.68
CA SER A 117 8.20 -18.43 0.29
C SER A 117 8.10 -19.87 -0.24
N ASN A 118 7.77 -20.06 -1.51
CA ASN A 118 7.71 -21.39 -2.11
C ASN A 118 9.11 -22.03 -2.14
N ASP A 119 10.16 -21.26 -2.42
CA ASP A 119 11.53 -21.77 -2.39
C ASP A 119 12.00 -22.14 -0.99
N LEU A 120 11.70 -21.30 0.01
CA LEU A 120 11.98 -21.60 1.42
C LEU A 120 11.20 -22.81 1.95
N SER A 121 10.01 -23.09 1.41
CA SER A 121 9.16 -24.19 1.87
C SER A 121 9.82 -25.56 1.76
N LYS A 122 10.72 -25.73 0.78
CA LYS A 122 11.52 -26.94 0.57
C LYS A 122 12.40 -27.24 1.79
N PHE A 123 12.90 -26.19 2.43
CA PHE A 123 13.77 -26.28 3.61
C PHE A 123 13.00 -26.19 4.93
N ALA A 124 11.78 -25.65 4.93
CA ALA A 124 10.99 -25.43 6.13
C ALA A 124 10.53 -26.73 6.82
N TYR A 125 10.33 -27.82 6.08
CA TYR A 125 9.73 -29.05 6.62
C TYR A 125 10.69 -30.24 6.78
N ASN A 126 11.72 -30.36 5.92
CA ASN A 126 12.56 -31.56 5.85
C ASN A 126 14.06 -31.25 5.72
N SER A 127 14.56 -30.12 6.25
CA SER A 127 15.98 -29.81 6.19
C SER A 127 16.75 -30.23 7.44
N THR A 128 18.01 -30.62 7.23
CA THR A 128 18.99 -30.86 8.28
C THR A 128 20.11 -29.84 8.14
N PRO A 129 20.60 -29.21 9.22
CA PRO A 129 20.26 -29.43 10.63
C PRO A 129 18.95 -28.75 11.07
N ARG A 130 18.36 -29.20 12.20
CA ARG A 130 17.08 -28.68 12.72
C ARG A 130 17.06 -27.17 12.96
N GLN A 131 18.21 -26.57 13.29
CA GLN A 131 18.32 -25.10 13.45
C GLN A 131 18.06 -24.37 12.13
N PHE A 132 18.62 -24.88 11.02
CA PHE A 132 18.38 -24.35 9.68
C PHE A 132 16.93 -24.54 9.23
N GLN A 133 16.32 -25.67 9.60
CA GLN A 133 14.89 -25.91 9.36
C GLN A 133 14.02 -24.89 10.09
N LEU A 134 14.27 -24.64 11.36
CA LEU A 134 13.51 -23.67 12.16
C LEU A 134 13.68 -22.25 11.61
N ALA A 135 14.89 -21.86 11.22
CA ALA A 135 15.13 -20.58 10.55
C ALA A 135 14.37 -20.49 9.22
N SER A 136 14.45 -21.54 8.39
CA SER A 136 13.71 -21.63 7.11
C SER A 136 12.21 -21.48 7.30
N TYR A 137 11.64 -22.16 8.30
CA TYR A 137 10.23 -22.07 8.64
C TYR A 137 9.84 -20.66 9.11
N TRP A 138 10.70 -20.01 9.90
CA TRP A 138 10.48 -18.66 10.41
C TRP A 138 10.45 -17.61 9.29
N TYR A 139 11.34 -17.71 8.30
CA TYR A 139 11.32 -16.87 7.10
C TYR A 139 10.14 -17.22 6.19
N PHE A 140 9.86 -18.51 6.00
CA PHE A 140 8.75 -19.00 5.19
C PHE A 140 7.42 -18.36 5.59
N ILE A 141 7.07 -18.37 6.88
CA ILE A 141 5.83 -17.75 7.36
C ILE A 141 5.80 -16.26 7.08
N ARG A 142 6.91 -15.55 7.34
CA ARG A 142 6.94 -14.08 7.17
C ARG A 142 6.80 -13.66 5.72
N PHE A 143 7.43 -14.38 4.79
CA PHE A 143 7.23 -14.12 3.37
C PHE A 143 5.79 -14.41 2.92
N ARG A 144 5.13 -15.44 3.47
CA ARG A 144 3.69 -15.67 3.22
C ARG A 144 2.83 -14.50 3.73
N VAL A 145 3.10 -14.01 4.93
CA VAL A 145 2.37 -12.86 5.50
C VAL A 145 2.62 -11.60 4.67
N CYS A 146 3.87 -11.33 4.25
CA CYS A 146 4.18 -10.23 3.35
C CYS A 146 3.42 -10.34 2.02
N SER A 147 3.34 -11.54 1.43
CA SER A 147 2.61 -11.76 0.18
C SER A 147 1.13 -11.40 0.31
N LEU A 148 0.50 -11.83 1.40
CA LEU A 148 -0.90 -11.49 1.68
C LEU A 148 -1.10 -9.99 1.92
N LEU A 149 -0.21 -9.34 2.69
CA LEU A 149 -0.32 -7.90 3.00
C LEU A 149 -0.08 -7.03 1.76
N PHE A 150 0.93 -7.34 0.95
CA PHE A 150 1.16 -6.65 -0.32
C PHE A 150 0.02 -6.93 -1.32
N GLY A 151 -0.50 -8.16 -1.37
CA GLY A 151 -1.67 -8.49 -2.17
C GLY A 151 -2.91 -7.69 -1.75
N LEU A 152 -3.13 -7.55 -0.44
CA LEU A 152 -4.20 -6.71 0.11
C LEU A 152 -4.00 -5.24 -0.29
N ASN A 153 -2.80 -4.69 -0.16
CA ASN A 153 -2.49 -3.32 -0.59
C ASN A 153 -2.78 -3.11 -2.07
N CYS A 154 -2.37 -4.06 -2.93
CA CYS A 154 -2.67 -4.02 -4.35
C CYS A 154 -4.18 -3.96 -4.61
N VAL A 155 -4.96 -4.87 -4.01
CA VAL A 155 -6.42 -4.92 -4.22
C VAL A 155 -7.11 -3.66 -3.70
N LEU A 156 -6.70 -3.14 -2.53
CA LEU A 156 -7.28 -1.93 -1.97
C LEU A 156 -6.92 -0.69 -2.80
N SER A 157 -5.66 -0.54 -3.22
CA SER A 157 -5.24 0.58 -4.10
C SER A 157 -5.99 0.55 -5.43
N LEU A 158 -6.14 -0.63 -6.04
CA LEU A 158 -6.93 -0.80 -7.25
C LEU A 158 -8.41 -0.46 -7.01
N SER A 159 -8.97 -0.86 -5.87
CA SER A 159 -10.36 -0.56 -5.49
C SER A 159 -10.58 0.94 -5.34
N VAL A 160 -9.66 1.66 -4.68
CA VAL A 160 -9.70 3.12 -4.56
C VAL A 160 -9.62 3.77 -5.94
N LEU A 161 -8.75 3.28 -6.82
CA LEU A 161 -8.62 3.78 -8.20
C LEU A 161 -9.93 3.57 -8.98
N CYS A 162 -10.54 2.39 -8.88
CA CYS A 162 -11.79 2.07 -9.54
C CYS A 162 -12.97 2.93 -9.04
N ILE A 163 -13.07 3.11 -7.72
CA ILE A 163 -14.15 3.88 -7.08
C ILE A 163 -14.04 5.38 -7.43
N LEU A 164 -12.83 5.95 -7.35
CA LEU A 164 -12.61 7.38 -7.52
C LEU A 164 -12.51 7.81 -8.99
N TYR A 165 -11.87 7.01 -9.85
CA TYR A 165 -11.44 7.47 -11.18
C TYR A 165 -12.07 6.71 -12.34
N LEU A 166 -12.35 5.40 -12.20
CA LEU A 166 -12.98 4.60 -13.26
C LEU A 166 -14.51 4.51 -13.17
N GLY A 167 -15.12 5.23 -12.23
CA GLY A 167 -16.50 5.68 -12.42
C GLY A 167 -17.60 4.69 -12.04
N ILE A 168 -17.58 4.15 -10.81
CA ILE A 168 -18.85 3.70 -10.19
C ILE A 168 -19.79 4.93 -9.96
N GLN A 169 -19.26 6.16 -9.90
CA GLN A 169 -20.08 7.39 -9.86
C GLN A 169 -20.19 8.15 -11.21
N CYS A 170 -19.25 8.01 -12.14
CA CYS A 170 -19.33 8.69 -13.45
C CYS A 170 -20.41 8.09 -14.38
N ARG A 171 -20.91 6.87 -14.11
CA ARG A 171 -22.00 6.27 -14.89
C ARG A 171 -23.41 6.69 -14.47
N TYR A 172 -23.57 7.42 -13.37
CA TYR A 172 -24.90 7.88 -12.87
C TYR A 172 -25.04 9.39 -12.66
N ARG A 173 -23.98 10.19 -12.86
CA ARG A 173 -24.10 11.65 -12.97
C ARG A 173 -23.40 12.14 -14.22
N SER A 174 -24.19 12.23 -15.28
CA SER A 174 -23.91 13.16 -16.39
C SER A 174 -23.46 14.51 -15.82
N PHE A 175 -22.34 15.00 -16.34
CA PHE A 175 -21.74 16.31 -16.06
C PHE A 175 -22.66 17.51 -16.37
N ALA A 176 -23.93 17.29 -16.71
CA ALA A 176 -24.95 18.32 -16.91
C ALA A 176 -25.71 18.75 -15.64
N GLN A 177 -25.42 18.19 -14.46
CA GLN A 177 -26.15 18.50 -13.21
C GLN A 177 -25.25 18.83 -12.00
N LEU A 178 -24.30 19.74 -12.19
CA LEU A 178 -23.81 20.58 -11.09
C LEU A 178 -24.62 21.88 -11.12
N PRO A 179 -25.73 22.00 -10.34
CA PRO A 179 -26.40 23.28 -10.24
C PRO A 179 -25.44 24.24 -9.52
N GLN A 180 -25.21 25.39 -10.14
CA GLN A 180 -24.38 26.52 -9.66
C GLN A 180 -24.96 27.19 -8.40
N THR A 181 -25.53 26.43 -7.46
CA THR A 181 -26.32 26.95 -6.33
C THR A 181 -25.58 26.95 -4.99
N SER A 182 -24.27 26.63 -4.92
CA SER A 182 -23.57 26.72 -3.61
C SER A 182 -22.93 28.08 -3.32
N LYS A 183 -22.97 29.05 -4.25
CA LYS A 183 -22.48 30.42 -3.99
C LYS A 183 -23.45 31.32 -3.20
N LYS A 184 -24.68 30.87 -2.88
CA LYS A 184 -25.69 31.70 -2.20
C LYS A 184 -26.23 31.19 -0.86
N GLU A 185 -25.99 29.94 -0.47
CA GLU A 185 -26.59 29.40 0.78
C GLU A 185 -25.69 29.46 2.03
N VAL A 186 -24.40 29.77 1.89
CA VAL A 186 -23.47 29.86 3.04
C VAL A 186 -23.74 31.10 3.92
N ILE A 187 -24.49 32.09 3.43
CA ILE A 187 -24.77 33.33 4.17
C ILE A 187 -25.98 33.20 5.12
N MET A 188 -26.80 32.14 5.04
CA MET A 188 -28.11 32.11 5.70
C MET A 188 -28.31 31.04 6.79
N ARG A 189 -27.30 30.23 7.14
CA ARG A 189 -27.48 29.07 8.06
C ARG A 189 -26.62 29.00 9.32
N THR A 190 -25.83 30.01 9.68
CA THR A 190 -25.05 30.02 10.93
C THR A 190 -25.55 30.98 12.01
N THR A 191 -26.76 31.52 11.88
CA THR A 191 -27.46 32.27 12.96
C THR A 191 -28.48 31.44 13.74
N LEU A 192 -28.30 30.12 13.86
CA LEU A 192 -29.19 29.29 14.67
C LEU A 192 -28.40 28.26 15.50
N PHE A 193 -28.22 28.65 16.77
CA PHE A 193 -28.00 27.86 17.98
C PHE A 193 -26.57 27.62 18.50
N ALA A 194 -26.31 28.38 19.58
CA ALA A 194 -25.58 28.09 20.82
C ALA A 194 -24.06 27.87 20.76
#